data_AF-A0A1G3TFB0-F1
#
_entry.id   AF-A0A1G3TFB0-F1
#
_cell.length_a   1.000
_cell.length_b   1.000
_cell.length_c   1.000
_cell.angle_alpha   90.00
_cell.angle_beta   90.00
_cell.angle_gamma   90.00
#
_symmetry.space_group_name_H-M   'P 1'
#
loop_
_entity.id
_entity.type
_entity.pdbx_description
1 polymer ?
#
loop_
_entity_poly.entity_id
_entity_poly.type
_entity_poly.pdbx_seq_one_letter_code
_entity_poly.pdbx_strand_id
1 'polypeptide(L)'
;MPILDADYSRVDYEDMAKAIGLKSKHIPILIANFIEESVSILDALEENIASRDYEKIRSSAHEIKGSAGNLKFNEVYDMAKEMEFSAAKQDMDFEYEDYFDAIKSAIGTISL
;
A
#
# COMPACT_ATOMS: atom_id res chain seq x y z
N MET A 1 -6.98 -5.92 -11.71
CA MET A 1 -6.42 -7.26 -11.40
C MET A 1 -7.32 -7.96 -10.39
N PRO A 2 -7.12 -9.24 -10.00
CA PRO A 2 -7.77 -9.75 -8.79
C PRO A 2 -7.19 -9.05 -7.55
N ILE A 3 -8.02 -8.92 -6.52
CA ILE A 3 -7.55 -8.55 -5.18
C ILE A 3 -6.61 -9.64 -4.68
N LEU A 4 -5.50 -9.23 -4.07
CA LEU A 4 -4.44 -10.14 -3.60
C LEU A 4 -4.55 -10.32 -2.09
N ASP A 5 -4.46 -11.56 -1.64
CA ASP A 5 -4.34 -11.90 -0.21
C ASP A 5 -2.85 -12.05 0.11
N ALA A 6 -2.23 -10.95 0.51
CA ALA A 6 -0.79 -10.86 0.75
C ALA A 6 -0.46 -10.96 2.25
N ASP A 7 0.58 -11.72 2.59
CA ASP A 7 1.07 -11.89 3.97
C ASP A 7 2.57 -11.55 4.03
N TYR A 8 2.89 -10.51 4.78
CA TYR A 8 4.24 -10.01 5.01
C TYR A 8 4.72 -10.26 6.46
N SER A 9 4.12 -11.19 7.19
CA SER A 9 4.56 -11.56 8.56
C SER A 9 5.97 -12.16 8.63
N ARG A 10 6.59 -12.45 7.48
CA ARG A 10 7.91 -13.09 7.38
C ARG A 10 8.81 -12.38 6.35
N VAL A 11 8.94 -11.06 6.47
CA VAL A 11 9.85 -10.29 5.60
C VAL A 11 11.29 -10.75 5.77
N ASP A 12 11.95 -11.10 4.67
CA ASP A 12 13.40 -11.33 4.64
C ASP A 12 14.14 -10.00 4.46
N TYR A 13 14.78 -9.52 5.53
CA TYR A 13 15.52 -8.25 5.51
C TYR A 13 16.78 -8.30 4.64
N GLU A 14 17.41 -9.45 4.44
CA GLU A 14 18.58 -9.55 3.57
C GLU A 14 18.18 -9.42 2.10
N ASP A 15 17.11 -10.11 1.69
CA ASP A 15 16.64 -10.06 0.31
C ASP A 15 16.01 -8.72 -0.03
N MET A 16 15.23 -8.13 0.88
CA MET A 16 14.73 -6.76 0.70
C MET A 16 15.89 -5.75 0.57
N ALA A 17 16.90 -5.85 1.45
CA ALA A 17 18.07 -4.96 1.40
C ALA A 17 18.83 -5.07 0.08
N LYS A 18 19.05 -6.28 -0.44
CA LYS A 18 19.65 -6.49 -1.77
C LYS A 18 18.80 -5.85 -2.87
N ALA A 19 17.48 -6.04 -2.81
CA ALA A 19 16.56 -5.55 -3.84
C ALA A 19 16.50 -4.01 -3.91
N ILE A 20 16.77 -3.32 -2.80
CA ILE A 20 16.74 -1.84 -2.71
C ILE A 20 18.14 -1.22 -2.60
N GLY A 21 19.21 -2.02 -2.64
CA GLY A 21 20.60 -1.55 -2.64
C GLY A 21 21.10 -1.01 -1.29
N LEU A 22 20.58 -1.53 -0.17
CA LEU A 22 20.94 -1.12 1.19
C LEU A 22 21.53 -2.27 2.01
N LYS A 23 21.91 -1.97 3.26
CA LYS A 23 22.32 -2.98 4.24
C LYS A 23 21.11 -3.41 5.07
N SER A 24 20.97 -4.71 5.35
CA SER A 24 19.85 -5.30 6.11
C SER A 24 19.57 -4.61 7.45
N LYS A 25 20.61 -4.12 8.13
CA LYS A 25 20.48 -3.34 9.38
C LYS A 25 19.61 -2.07 9.27
N HIS A 26 19.37 -1.55 8.07
CA HIS A 26 18.53 -0.37 7.84
C HIS A 26 17.08 -0.73 7.51
N ILE A 27 16.77 -2.00 7.22
CA ILE A 27 15.42 -2.41 6.84
C ILE A 27 14.38 -2.19 7.94
N PRO A 28 14.65 -2.52 9.22
CA PRO A 28 13.65 -2.33 10.27
C PRO A 28 13.15 -0.87 10.39
N ILE A 29 14.06 0.11 10.30
CA ILE A 29 13.67 1.52 10.40
C ILE A 29 12.89 1.99 9.16
N LEU A 30 13.21 1.47 7.97
CA LEU A 30 12.47 1.80 6.76
C LEU A 30 11.06 1.20 6.77
N ILE A 31 10.92 -0.04 7.25
CA ILE A 31 9.61 -0.67 7.44
C ILE A 31 8.80 0.08 8.51
N ALA A 32 9.42 0.46 9.63
CA ALA A 32 8.73 1.22 10.67
C ALA A 32 8.18 2.56 10.13
N ASN A 33 8.99 3.30 9.36
CA ASN A 33 8.55 4.54 8.72
C ASN A 33 7.40 4.28 7.72
N PHE A 34 7.51 3.21 6.92
CA PHE A 34 6.46 2.82 5.98
C PHE A 34 5.13 2.54 6.69
N ILE A 35 5.15 1.80 7.80
CA ILE A 35 3.95 1.50 8.59
C ILE A 35 3.36 2.80 9.15
N GLU A 36 4.19 3.65 9.76
CA GLU A 36 3.75 4.93 10.35
C GLU A 36 3.10 5.85 9.30
N GLU A 37 3.74 6.03 8.15
CA GLU A 37 3.19 6.81 7.05
C GLU A 37 1.88 6.21 6.52
N SER A 38 1.86 4.89 6.32
CA SER A 38 0.70 4.18 5.76
C SER A 38 -0.55 4.32 6.62
N VAL A 39 -0.43 4.34 7.95
CA VAL A 39 -1.59 4.55 8.85
C VAL A 39 -2.31 5.85 8.51
N SER A 40 -1.58 6.96 8.42
CA SER A 40 -2.17 8.27 8.12
C SER A 40 -2.82 8.33 6.73
N ILE A 41 -2.22 7.65 5.75
CA ILE A 41 -2.72 7.63 4.37
C ILE A 41 -3.98 6.76 4.27
N LEU A 42 -4.01 5.63 4.99
CA LEU A 42 -5.16 4.73 5.03
C LEU A 42 -6.37 5.39 5.72
N ASP A 43 -6.17 6.10 6.82
CA ASP A 43 -7.24 6.84 7.48
C ASP A 43 -7.86 7.88 6.51
N ALA A 44 -7.03 8.63 5.79
CA ALA A 44 -7.51 9.58 4.79
C ALA A 44 -8.20 8.88 3.60
N LEU A 45 -7.66 7.75 3.13
CA LEU A 45 -8.23 6.97 2.04
C LEU A 45 -9.63 6.45 2.38
N GLU A 46 -9.83 5.96 3.61
CA GLU A 46 -11.14 5.49 4.11
C GLU A 46 -12.19 6.61 4.03
N GLU A 47 -11.87 7.82 4.49
CA GLU A 47 -12.75 8.98 4.40
C GLU A 47 -13.04 9.41 2.95
N ASN A 48 -12.02 9.36 2.09
CA ASN A 48 -12.14 9.72 0.67
C ASN A 48 -13.02 8.72 -0.10
N ILE A 49 -12.93 7.43 0.23
CA ILE A 49 -13.80 6.37 -0.31
C ILE A 49 -15.25 6.62 0.12
N ALA A 50 -15.48 6.84 1.42
CA ALA A 50 -16.82 7.09 1.96
C ALA A 50 -17.49 8.33 1.34
N SER A 51 -16.71 9.36 1.01
CA SER A 51 -17.18 10.59 0.36
C SER A 51 -17.17 10.54 -1.17
N ARG A 52 -16.68 9.46 -1.78
CA ARG A 52 -16.50 9.28 -3.24
C ARG A 52 -15.66 10.40 -3.88
N ASP A 53 -14.66 10.90 -3.16
CA ASP A 53 -13.73 11.93 -3.65
C ASP A 53 -12.61 11.28 -4.49
N TYR A 54 -12.91 10.94 -5.74
CA TYR A 54 -12.01 10.17 -6.61
C TYR A 54 -10.64 10.81 -6.83
N GLU A 55 -10.53 12.14 -6.83
CA GLU A 55 -9.21 12.80 -6.93
C GLU A 55 -8.37 12.55 -5.68
N LYS A 56 -8.98 12.59 -4.49
CA LYS A 56 -8.25 12.28 -3.27
C LYS A 56 -8.00 10.79 -3.10
N ILE A 57 -8.93 9.91 -3.50
CA ILE A 57 -8.68 8.46 -3.56
C ILE A 57 -7.46 8.19 -4.45
N ARG A 58 -7.40 8.81 -5.63
CA ARG A 58 -6.23 8.71 -6.53
C ARG A 58 -4.95 9.17 -5.86
N SER A 59 -4.98 10.30 -5.14
CA SER A 59 -3.81 10.82 -4.42
C SER A 59 -3.33 9.87 -3.32
N SER A 60 -4.22 9.42 -2.44
CA SER A 60 -3.87 8.49 -1.36
C SER A 60 -3.36 7.15 -1.91
N ALA A 61 -4.00 6.61 -2.95
CA ALA A 61 -3.54 5.39 -3.61
C ALA A 61 -2.16 5.57 -4.27
N HIS A 62 -1.89 6.73 -4.87
CA HIS A 62 -0.58 7.06 -5.42
C HIS A 62 0.52 7.06 -4.35
N GLU A 63 0.24 7.63 -3.18
CA GLU A 63 1.16 7.69 -2.05
C GLU A 63 1.48 6.28 -1.51
N ILE A 64 0.47 5.46 -1.23
CA ILE A 64 0.67 4.06 -0.81
C ILE A 64 1.49 3.29 -1.86
N LYS A 65 1.15 3.43 -3.14
CA LYS A 65 1.88 2.79 -4.25
C LYS A 65 3.35 3.19 -4.23
N GLY A 66 3.65 4.47 -4.08
CA GLY A 66 5.02 4.99 -4.01
C GLY A 66 5.82 4.39 -2.85
N SER A 67 5.25 4.44 -1.65
CA SER A 67 5.88 3.94 -0.43
C SER A 67 6.08 2.41 -0.48
N ALA A 68 5.09 1.66 -0.94
CA ALA A 68 5.20 0.21 -1.11
C ALA A 68 6.24 -0.19 -2.17
N GLY A 69 6.29 0.54 -3.29
CA GLY A 69 7.26 0.30 -4.38
C GLY A 69 8.72 0.52 -3.96
N ASN A 70 8.97 1.45 -3.04
CA ASN A 70 10.31 1.72 -2.48
C ASN A 70 10.85 0.53 -1.66
N LEU A 71 9.96 -0.25 -1.03
CA LEU A 71 10.32 -1.39 -0.19
C LEU A 71 10.02 -2.76 -0.82
N LYS A 72 9.53 -2.78 -2.06
CA LYS A 72 9.17 -4.02 -2.79
C LYS A 72 8.02 -4.82 -2.17
N PHE A 73 7.11 -4.15 -1.47
CA PHE A 73 5.79 -4.72 -1.14
C PHE A 73 4.92 -4.74 -2.39
N ASN A 74 5.22 -5.67 -3.31
CA ASN A 74 4.73 -5.65 -4.68
C ASN A 74 3.20 -5.81 -4.78
N GLU A 75 2.61 -6.64 -3.91
CA GLU A 75 1.17 -6.88 -3.89
C GLU A 75 0.42 -5.62 -3.45
N VAL A 76 0.89 -4.92 -2.41
CA VAL A 76 0.35 -3.61 -2.00
C VAL A 76 0.54 -2.58 -3.11
N TYR A 77 1.72 -2.54 -3.74
CA TYR A 77 1.99 -1.68 -4.89
C TYR A 77 0.98 -1.91 -6.01
N ASP A 78 0.73 -3.17 -6.38
CA ASP A 78 -0.17 -3.49 -7.47
C ASP A 78 -1.63 -3.17 -7.13
N MET A 79 -2.10 -3.49 -5.93
CA MET A 79 -3.45 -3.12 -5.50
C MET A 79 -3.65 -1.59 -5.47
N ALA A 80 -2.69 -0.85 -4.92
CA ALA A 80 -2.75 0.62 -4.89
C ALA A 80 -2.69 1.24 -6.29
N LYS A 81 -1.91 0.65 -7.21
CA LYS A 81 -1.86 1.07 -8.62
C LYS A 81 -3.20 0.89 -9.32
N GLU A 82 -3.86 -0.25 -9.12
CA GLU A 82 -5.19 -0.48 -9.71
C GLU A 82 -6.21 0.53 -9.15
N MET A 83 -6.21 0.74 -7.83
CA MET A 83 -7.07 1.74 -7.20
C MET A 83 -6.82 3.16 -7.73
N GLU A 84 -5.55 3.58 -7.84
CA GLU A 84 -5.15 4.87 -8.40
C GLU A 84 -5.68 5.03 -9.84
N PHE A 85 -5.53 4.01 -10.67
CA PHE A 85 -5.94 4.06 -12.08
C PHE A 85 -7.46 4.05 -12.25
N SER A 86 -8.19 3.34 -11.39
CA SER A 86 -9.66 3.36 -11.37
C SER A 86 -10.18 4.71 -10.90
N ALA A 87 -9.60 5.27 -9.82
CA ALA A 87 -9.96 6.58 -9.30
C ALA A 87 -9.67 7.70 -10.32
N ALA A 88 -8.57 7.60 -11.07
CA ALA A 88 -8.24 8.54 -12.16
C ALA A 88 -9.29 8.55 -13.29
N LYS A 89 -10.04 7.46 -13.45
CA LYS A 89 -11.15 7.35 -14.41
C LYS A 89 -12.51 7.65 -13.76
N GLN A 90 -12.54 7.90 -12.45
CA GLN A 90 -13.75 8.00 -11.65
C GLN A 90 -14.68 6.78 -11.83
N ASP A 91 -14.07 5.59 -11.92
CA ASP A 91 -14.80 4.35 -12.14
C ASP A 91 -15.65 4.03 -10.92
N MET A 92 -16.98 4.11 -11.06
CA MET A 92 -17.95 3.91 -9.96
C MET A 92 -18.21 2.43 -9.66
N ASP A 93 -17.85 1.54 -10.59
CA ASP A 93 -18.09 0.09 -10.47
C ASP A 93 -16.87 -0.63 -9.89
N PHE A 94 -15.77 0.10 -9.64
CA PHE A 94 -14.58 -0.45 -8.99
C PHE A 94 -14.79 -0.66 -7.49
N GLU A 95 -14.31 -1.80 -7.00
CA GLU A 95 -14.44 -2.26 -5.61
C GLU A 95 -13.44 -1.55 -4.67
N TYR A 96 -13.57 -0.22 -4.49
CA TYR A 96 -12.61 0.56 -3.67
C TYR A 96 -12.51 0.08 -2.23
N GLU A 97 -13.64 -0.27 -1.61
CA GLU A 97 -13.69 -0.76 -0.22
C GLU A 97 -12.95 -2.09 -0.09
N ASP A 98 -13.17 -3.04 -1.01
CA ASP A 98 -12.51 -4.34 -0.96
C ASP A 98 -10.98 -4.22 -1.20
N TYR A 99 -10.56 -3.34 -2.12
CA TYR A 99 -9.14 -3.05 -2.31
C TYR A 99 -8.52 -2.34 -1.10
N PHE A 100 -9.24 -1.43 -0.46
CA PHE A 100 -8.80 -0.77 0.76
C PHE A 100 -8.58 -1.78 1.89
N ASP A 101 -9.56 -2.66 2.12
CA ASP A 101 -9.48 -3.70 3.15
C ASP A 101 -8.32 -4.66 2.88
N ALA A 102 -8.11 -5.07 1.62
CA ALA A 102 -6.99 -5.92 1.25
C ALA A 102 -5.63 -5.25 1.47
N ILE A 103 -5.47 -3.98 1.08
CA ILE A 103 -4.25 -3.20 1.33
C ILE A 103 -4.00 -3.04 2.83
N LYS A 104 -5.03 -2.65 3.59
CA LYS A 104 -4.96 -2.47 5.06
C LYS A 104 -4.60 -3.77 5.76
N SER A 105 -5.22 -4.88 5.36
CA SER A 105 -4.92 -6.22 5.87
C SER A 105 -3.47 -6.59 5.59
N ALA A 106 -3.01 -6.48 4.34
CA ALA A 106 -1.65 -6.82 3.95
C ALA A 106 -0.60 -6.01 4.72
N ILE A 107 -0.78 -4.68 4.84
CA ILE A 107 0.11 -3.83 5.64
C ILE A 107 0.06 -4.23 7.12
N GLY A 108 -1.11 -4.58 7.65
CA GLY A 108 -1.30 -5.04 9.03
C GLY A 108 -0.60 -6.37 9.37
N THR A 109 -0.23 -7.18 8.37
CA THR A 109 0.55 -8.41 8.59
C THR A 109 2.03 -8.16 8.82
N ILE A 110 2.55 -6.96 8.49
CA ILE A 110 3.97 -6.65 8.61
C ILE A 110 4.38 -6.62 10.09
N SER A 111 5.25 -7.54 10.48
CA SER A 111 5.85 -7.61 11.82
C SER A 111 7.27 -7.03 11.82
N LEU A 112 7.61 -6.23 12.84
CA LEU A 112 8.96 -5.70 13.07
C LEU A 112 9.83 -6.62 13.93
#